data_AF-A0A2E3B978-F1
#
_entry.id   AF-A0A2E3B978-F1
#
_cell.length_a   1.000
_cell.length_b   1.000
_cell.length_c   1.000
_cell.angle_alpha   90.00
_cell.angle_beta   90.00
_cell.angle_gamma   90.00
#
_symmetry.space_group_name_H-M   'P 1'
#
loop_
_entity.id
_entity.type
_entity.pdbx_description
1 polymer ?
#
loop_
_entity_poly.entity_id
_entity_poly.type
_entity_poly.pdbx_seq_one_letter_code
_entity_poly.pdbx_strand_id
1 'polypeptide(L)'
;MELVKRNDKEFKPQLEIYKKSKRFRTGTEVEERQKCEVFIAELEQRLSRRNLEEKCFVGNKQGLIDYALIPFVRQFSKVNKAWFKQAPYPLLREWIQQQMQTRLYAKAMEKYPLWLDEYEECLFGDD
;
A
#
# COMPACT_ATOMS: atom_id res chain seq x y z
N MET A 1 -6.86 11.21 -10.29
CA MET A 1 -5.88 12.08 -9.59
C MET A 1 -6.26 12.39 -8.15
N GLU A 2 -7.54 12.49 -7.80
CA GLU A 2 -7.98 12.81 -6.43
C GLU A 2 -7.53 11.78 -5.38
N LEU A 3 -7.63 10.48 -5.67
CA LEU A 3 -7.16 9.41 -4.77
C LEU A 3 -5.67 9.53 -4.44
N VAL A 4 -4.83 9.88 -5.42
CA VAL A 4 -3.39 10.05 -5.21
C VAL A 4 -3.13 11.26 -4.31
N LYS A 5 -3.83 12.38 -4.55
CA LYS A 5 -3.71 13.57 -3.70
C LYS A 5 -4.12 13.30 -2.26
N ARG A 6 -5.23 12.57 -2.04
CA ARG A 6 -5.70 12.22 -0.70
C ARG A 6 -4.79 11.19 -0.02
N ASN A 7 -4.28 10.22 -0.77
CA ASN A 7 -3.24 9.32 -0.28
C ASN A 7 -2.03 10.12 0.24
N ASP A 8 -1.57 11.09 -0.55
CA ASP A 8 -0.39 11.88 -0.21
C ASP A 8 -0.61 12.85 0.96
N LYS A 9 -1.77 13.51 1.01
CA LYS A 9 -2.05 14.57 1.99
C LYS A 9 -2.71 14.10 3.28
N GLU A 10 -3.54 13.06 3.21
CA GLU A 10 -4.33 12.58 4.36
C GLU A 10 -3.78 11.24 4.86
N PHE A 11 -3.69 10.24 3.97
CA PHE A 11 -3.38 8.88 4.39
C PHE A 11 -1.93 8.69 4.82
N LYS A 12 -0.95 9.22 4.07
CA LYS A 12 0.48 9.07 4.39
C LYS A 12 0.84 9.66 5.76
N PRO A 13 0.49 10.92 6.09
CA PRO A 13 0.78 11.45 7.42
C PRO A 13 0.16 10.62 8.54
N GLN A 14 -1.10 10.21 8.35
CA GLN A 14 -1.84 9.41 9.32
C GLN A 14 -1.22 8.00 9.50
N LEU A 15 -0.76 7.39 8.42
CA LEU A 15 -0.06 6.11 8.43
C LEU A 15 1.27 6.20 9.19
N GLU A 16 2.03 7.29 9.05
CA GLU A 16 3.25 7.50 9.81
C GLU A 16 2.98 7.65 11.32
N ILE A 17 1.89 8.33 11.70
CA ILE A 17 1.48 8.42 13.11
C ILE A 17 1.10 7.02 13.63
N TYR A 18 0.29 6.27 12.89
CA TYR A 18 -0.08 4.89 13.25
C TYR A 18 1.15 3.98 13.41
N LYS A 19 2.13 4.05 12.50
CA LYS A 19 3.41 3.34 12.60
C LYS A 19 4.16 3.70 13.87
N LYS A 20 4.23 4.99 14.22
CA LYS A 20 4.88 5.48 15.44
C LYS A 20 4.15 4.99 16.69
N SER A 21 2.82 5.10 16.74
CA SER A 21 2.02 4.65 17.87
C SER A 21 2.25 3.18 18.20
N LYS A 22 2.36 2.34 17.17
CA LYS A 22 2.71 0.93 17.35
C LYS A 22 4.16 0.72 17.78
N ARG A 23 5.11 1.40 17.13
CA ARG A 23 6.55 1.27 17.43
C ARG A 23 6.88 1.66 18.87
N PHE A 24 6.25 2.73 19.37
CA PHE A 24 6.51 3.28 20.70
C PHE A 24 5.44 2.90 21.74
N ARG A 25 4.44 2.09 21.38
CA ARG A 25 3.37 1.61 22.27
C ARG A 25 2.69 2.75 23.04
N THR A 26 2.32 3.81 22.34
CA THR A 26 1.73 5.04 22.93
C THR A 26 0.32 4.83 23.51
N GLY A 27 -0.28 3.64 23.36
CA GLY A 27 -1.67 3.36 23.72
C GLY A 27 -2.70 3.80 22.67
N THR A 28 -2.31 4.63 21.71
CA THR A 28 -3.19 5.18 20.66
C THR A 28 -3.22 4.37 19.37
N GLU A 29 -2.66 3.15 19.34
CA GLU A 29 -2.57 2.31 18.12
C GLU A 29 -3.94 2.14 17.44
N VAL A 30 -4.97 1.86 18.21
CA VAL A 30 -6.33 1.61 17.69
C VAL A 30 -6.97 2.88 17.13
N GLU A 31 -6.82 4.02 17.81
CA GLU A 31 -7.36 5.31 17.38
C GLU A 31 -6.70 5.77 16.07
N GLU A 32 -5.37 5.68 16.00
CA GLU A 32 -4.62 6.07 14.81
C GLU A 32 -4.86 5.12 13.63
N ARG A 33 -5.15 3.85 13.92
CA ARG A 33 -5.64 2.89 12.92
C ARG A 33 -7.01 3.28 12.39
N GLN A 34 -7.97 3.60 13.26
CA GLN A 34 -9.32 4.00 12.85
C GLN A 34 -9.32 5.25 11.95
N LYS A 35 -8.43 6.20 12.21
CA LYS A 35 -8.21 7.36 11.33
C LYS A 35 -7.69 6.94 9.95
N CYS A 36 -6.76 5.98 9.87
CA CYS A 36 -6.35 5.39 8.60
C CYS A 36 -7.50 4.65 7.91
N GLU A 37 -8.37 3.98 8.69
CA GLU A 37 -9.48 3.17 8.21
C GLU A 37 -10.50 3.99 7.41
N VAL A 38 -10.60 5.31 7.59
CA VAL A 38 -11.45 6.18 6.76
C VAL A 38 -11.10 6.07 5.28
N PHE A 39 -9.81 6.19 4.94
CA PHE A 39 -9.35 6.07 3.56
C PHE A 39 -9.37 4.63 3.06
N ILE A 40 -9.03 3.68 3.94
CA ILE A 40 -9.02 2.23 3.61
C ILE A 40 -10.44 1.73 3.30
N ALA A 41 -11.45 2.15 4.06
CA ALA A 41 -12.85 1.80 3.83
C ALA A 41 -13.37 2.39 2.52
N GLU A 42 -12.93 3.59 2.16
CA GLU A 42 -13.25 4.17 0.85
C GLU A 42 -12.65 3.34 -0.29
N LEU A 43 -11.40 2.89 -0.16
CA LEU A 43 -10.78 2.01 -1.15
C LEU A 43 -11.54 0.69 -1.29
N GLU A 44 -11.92 0.06 -0.16
CA GLU A 44 -12.76 -1.15 -0.16
C GLU A 44 -14.09 -0.91 -0.88
N GLN A 45 -14.78 0.20 -0.60
CA GLN A 45 -16.04 0.54 -1.25
C GLN A 45 -15.88 0.79 -2.75
N ARG A 46 -14.76 1.40 -3.16
CA ARG A 46 -14.46 1.60 -4.58
C ARG A 46 -14.17 0.28 -5.29
N LEU A 47 -13.50 -0.66 -4.61
CA LEU A 47 -13.27 -2.01 -5.12
C LEU A 47 -14.58 -2.82 -5.22
N SER A 48 -15.49 -2.68 -4.25
CA SER A 48 -16.77 -3.42 -4.27
C SER A 48 -17.72 -2.99 -5.37
N ARG A 49 -17.59 -1.75 -5.86
CA ARG A 49 -18.38 -1.22 -6.97
C ARG A 49 -17.84 -1.60 -8.35
N ARG A 50 -16.65 -2.20 -8.44
CA ARG A 50 -16.05 -2.64 -9.71
C ARG A 50 -16.39 -4.09 -9.98
N ASN A 51 -16.58 -4.41 -11.27
CA ASN A 51 -16.86 -5.79 -11.70
C ASN A 51 -15.67 -6.70 -11.39
N LEU A 52 -15.96 -7.97 -11.07
CA LEU A 52 -15.00 -9.02 -10.69
C LEU A 52 -13.84 -9.23 -11.68
N GLU A 53 -13.99 -8.79 -12.93
CA GLU A 53 -12.97 -8.86 -13.98
C GLU A 53 -11.95 -7.70 -13.91
N GLU A 54 -12.31 -6.57 -13.30
CA GLU A 54 -11.51 -5.34 -13.23
C GLU A 54 -10.89 -5.15 -11.84
N LYS A 55 -9.83 -5.90 -11.54
CA LYS A 55 -9.15 -5.86 -10.23
C LYS A 55 -8.15 -4.69 -10.07
N CYS A 56 -8.42 -3.54 -10.69
CA CYS A 56 -7.57 -2.34 -10.61
C CYS A 56 -8.43 -1.09 -10.32
N PHE A 57 -7.85 -0.10 -9.62
CA PHE A 57 -8.52 1.17 -9.30
C PHE A 57 -8.75 2.07 -10.51
N VAL A 58 -8.11 1.80 -11.66
CA VAL A 58 -8.30 2.51 -12.94
C VAL A 58 -8.37 1.53 -14.13
N GLY A 59 -9.56 0.97 -14.39
CA GLY A 59 -9.86 0.20 -15.61
C GLY A 59 -9.23 -1.20 -15.67
N ASN A 60 -9.16 -1.76 -16.89
CA ASN A 60 -8.75 -3.17 -17.12
C ASN A 60 -7.24 -3.43 -16.96
N LYS A 61 -6.42 -2.39 -16.75
CA LYS A 61 -4.96 -2.51 -16.58
C LYS A 61 -4.51 -1.68 -15.38
N GLN A 62 -3.47 -2.15 -14.70
CA GLN A 62 -2.84 -1.44 -13.59
C GLN A 62 -2.51 0.00 -14.02
N GLY A 63 -3.15 0.98 -13.38
CA GLY A 63 -2.97 2.39 -13.70
C GLY A 63 -2.01 3.08 -12.73
N LEU A 64 -1.65 4.32 -13.04
CA LEU A 64 -0.82 5.18 -12.18
C LEU A 64 -1.34 5.25 -10.73
N ILE A 65 -2.66 5.22 -10.55
CA ILE A 65 -3.28 5.29 -9.22
C ILE A 65 -3.00 4.01 -8.43
N ASP A 66 -3.07 2.83 -9.04
CA ASP A 66 -2.75 1.56 -8.36
C ASP A 66 -1.30 1.62 -7.82
N TYR A 67 -0.34 1.98 -8.67
CA TYR A 67 1.07 2.09 -8.28
C TYR A 67 1.34 3.13 -7.19
N ALA A 68 0.60 4.25 -7.19
CA ALA A 68 0.72 5.25 -6.14
C ALA A 68 0.17 4.77 -4.78
N LEU A 69 -0.81 3.86 -4.77
CA LEU A 69 -1.48 3.39 -3.55
C LEU A 69 -0.80 2.14 -2.95
N ILE A 70 -0.36 1.20 -3.80
CA ILE A 70 0.23 -0.09 -3.38
C ILE A 70 1.25 0.04 -2.24
N PRO A 71 2.30 0.91 -2.31
CA PRO A 71 3.32 0.94 -1.27
C PRO A 71 2.75 1.34 0.10
N PHE A 72 1.77 2.24 0.15
CA PHE A 72 1.21 2.75 1.40
C PHE A 72 0.16 1.81 1.99
N VAL A 73 -0.71 1.22 1.17
CA VAL A 73 -1.63 0.18 1.64
C VAL A 73 -0.83 -1.04 2.13
N ARG A 74 0.29 -1.38 1.47
CA ARG A 74 1.20 -2.44 1.94
C ARG A 74 1.82 -2.09 3.28
N GLN A 75 2.29 -0.87 3.46
CA GLN A 75 2.81 -0.42 4.75
C GLN A 75 1.74 -0.51 5.85
N PHE A 76 0.51 -0.04 5.60
CA PHE A 76 -0.63 -0.15 6.52
C PHE A 76 -0.90 -1.60 6.93
N SER A 77 -1.00 -2.52 5.96
CA SER A 77 -1.19 -3.96 6.22
C SER A 77 -0.10 -4.57 7.10
N LYS A 78 1.13 -4.04 7.01
CA LYS A 78 2.28 -4.53 7.75
C LYS A 78 2.38 -3.97 9.16
N VAL A 79 1.77 -2.82 9.46
CA VAL A 79 1.76 -2.26 10.81
C VAL A 79 1.13 -3.28 11.77
N ASN A 80 -0.05 -3.80 11.46
CA ASN A 80 -0.67 -4.88 12.25
C ASN A 80 -1.20 -6.00 11.36
N LYS A 81 -0.32 -6.90 10.95
CA LYS A 81 -0.64 -8.03 10.06
C LYS A 81 -1.74 -8.93 10.60
N ALA A 82 -1.67 -9.27 11.90
CA ALA A 82 -2.61 -10.19 12.54
C ALA A 82 -4.03 -9.63 12.53
N TRP A 83 -4.17 -8.33 12.84
CA TRP A 83 -5.44 -7.63 12.73
C TRP A 83 -5.90 -7.48 11.28
N PHE A 84 -5.02 -7.06 10.36
CA PHE A 84 -5.39 -6.79 8.97
C PHE A 84 -5.94 -8.04 8.26
N LYS A 85 -5.44 -9.24 8.61
CA LYS A 85 -5.96 -10.53 8.13
C LYS A 85 -7.45 -10.74 8.45
N GLN A 86 -7.92 -10.17 9.56
CA GLN A 86 -9.29 -10.30 10.07
C GLN A 86 -10.15 -9.03 9.82
N ALA A 87 -9.54 -7.95 9.34
CA ALA A 87 -10.23 -6.67 9.10
C ALA A 87 -11.38 -6.82 8.08
N PRO A 88 -12.38 -5.92 8.09
CA PRO A 88 -13.53 -5.97 7.18
C PRO A 88 -13.21 -5.47 5.75
N TYR A 89 -12.00 -5.74 5.26
CA TYR A 89 -11.50 -5.28 3.94
C TYR A 89 -11.02 -6.45 3.06
N PRO A 90 -11.90 -7.44 2.75
CA PRO A 90 -11.52 -8.60 1.95
C PRO A 90 -11.07 -8.25 0.53
N LEU A 91 -11.71 -7.29 -0.14
CA LEU A 91 -11.40 -6.94 -1.52
C LEU A 91 -10.05 -6.21 -1.60
N LEU A 92 -9.78 -5.31 -0.65
CA LEU A 92 -8.50 -4.62 -0.56
C LEU A 92 -7.35 -5.59 -0.28
N ARG A 93 -7.58 -6.61 0.56
CA ARG A 93 -6.61 -7.69 0.80
C ARG A 93 -6.32 -8.48 -0.47
N GLU A 94 -7.35 -8.87 -1.20
CA GLU A 94 -7.19 -9.60 -2.45
C GLU A 94 -6.46 -8.75 -3.50
N TRP A 95 -6.88 -7.49 -3.65
CA TRP A 95 -6.25 -6.52 -4.54
C TRP A 95 -4.76 -6.42 -4.24
N ILE A 96 -4.37 -6.13 -3.01
CA ILE A 96 -2.94 -5.95 -2.71
C ILE A 96 -2.12 -7.23 -2.89
N GLN A 97 -2.70 -8.40 -2.61
CA GLN A 97 -2.04 -9.68 -2.83
C GLN A 97 -1.76 -9.90 -4.32
N GLN A 98 -2.72 -9.59 -5.19
CA GLN A 98 -2.55 -9.70 -6.64
C GLN A 98 -1.55 -8.68 -7.17
N GLN A 99 -1.61 -7.43 -6.70
CA GLN A 99 -0.64 -6.41 -7.07
C GLN A 99 0.79 -6.83 -6.69
N MET A 100 0.96 -7.50 -5.55
CA MET A 100 2.27 -7.99 -5.11
C MET A 100 2.81 -9.17 -5.94
N GLN A 101 1.96 -9.86 -6.70
CA GLN A 101 2.33 -10.99 -7.56
C GLN A 101 2.72 -10.57 -8.98
N THR A 102 2.54 -9.30 -9.37
CA THR A 102 2.88 -8.88 -10.73
C THR A 102 4.37 -8.73 -10.92
N ARG A 103 4.87 -9.15 -12.11
CA ARG A 103 6.29 -9.05 -12.47
C ARG A 103 6.84 -7.63 -12.36
N LEU A 104 6.01 -6.62 -12.68
CA LEU A 104 6.41 -5.22 -12.59
C LEU A 104 6.64 -4.79 -11.14
N TYR A 105 5.77 -5.22 -10.21
CA TYR A 105 5.95 -4.94 -8.79
C TYR A 105 7.21 -5.62 -8.24
N ALA A 106 7.48 -6.85 -8.67
CA ALA A 106 8.68 -7.58 -8.27
C ALA A 106 9.97 -6.85 -8.70
N LYS A 107 10.04 -6.40 -9.97
CA LYS A 107 11.16 -5.58 -10.48
C LYS A 107 11.30 -4.26 -9.72
N ALA A 108 10.19 -3.54 -9.47
CA ALA A 108 10.23 -2.25 -8.78
C ALA A 108 10.60 -2.34 -7.29
N MET A 109 10.43 -3.51 -6.66
CA MET A 109 10.75 -3.76 -5.25
C MET A 109 12.04 -4.57 -5.08
N GLU A 110 12.80 -4.75 -6.16
CA GLU A 110 14.12 -5.34 -6.12
C GLU A 110 14.98 -4.59 -5.10
N LYS A 111 15.60 -5.36 -4.19
CA LYS A 111 16.41 -4.79 -3.14
C LYS A 111 17.79 -4.55 -3.69
N TYR A 112 18.12 -3.28 -3.87
CA TYR A 112 19.49 -2.88 -4.14
C TYR A 112 20.30 -2.89 -2.84
N PRO A 113 21.58 -3.28 -2.89
CA PRO A 113 22.48 -3.19 -1.74
C PRO A 113 22.47 -1.75 -1.20
N LEU A 114 22.22 -1.61 0.10
CA LEU A 114 22.07 -0.31 0.77
C LEU A 114 23.40 0.43 0.92
N TRP A 115 24.51 -0.30 0.83
CA TRP A 115 25.89 0.17 0.87
C TRP A 115 26.71 -0.72 -0.06
N LEU A 116 27.45 -0.09 -0.95
CA LEU A 116 28.44 -0.69 -1.83
C LEU A 116 29.80 -0.39 -1.21
N ASP A 117 30.38 -1.32 -0.45
CA ASP A 117 31.76 -1.17 0.03
C ASP A 117 32.75 -1.15 -1.14
N GLU A 118 32.37 -1.79 -2.25
CA GLU A 118 33.02 -1.68 -3.54
C GLU A 118 32.10 -0.96 -4.52
N TYR A 119 32.62 0.04 -5.23
CA TYR A 119 31.91 0.90 -6.20
C TYR A 119 31.40 0.12 -7.44
N GLU A 120 30.59 -0.93 -7.27
CA GLU A 120 29.92 -1.56 -8.40
C GLU A 120 28.82 -0.64 -8.92
N GLU A 121 28.97 -0.19 -10.15
CA GLU A 121 27.97 0.63 -10.81
C GLU A 121 26.69 -0.17 -11.04
N CYS A 122 25.60 0.27 -10.40
CA CYS A 122 24.27 -0.27 -10.65
C CYS A 122 23.69 0.42 -11.90
N LEU A 123 23.95 -0.16 -13.08
CA LEU A 123 23.37 0.32 -14.34
C LEU A 123 21.87 -0.01 -14.38
N PHE A 124 21.04 1.04 -14.44
CA PHE A 124 19.60 0.90 -14.64
C PHE A 124 19.28 0.92 -16.14
N GLY A 125 18.72 -0.17 -16.68
CA GLY A 125 18.10 -0.16 -18.01
C GLY A 125 18.69 -1.09 -19.07
N ASP A 126 19.52 -2.07 -18.71
CA ASP A 126 19.90 -3.14 -19.63
C ASP A 126 18.83 -4.23 -19.67
N ASP A 127 17.73 -3.94 -20.39
CA ASP A 127 16.83 -4.87 -21.10
C ASP A 127 15.68 -4.12 -21.80
#